data_AF-A0A150JTW7-F1
#
_entry.id   AF-A0A150JTW7-F1
#
_cell.length_a   1.000
_cell.length_b   1.000
_cell.length_c   1.000
_cell.angle_alpha   90.00
_cell.angle_beta   90.00
_cell.angle_gamma   90.00
#
_symmetry.space_group_name_H-M   'P 1'
#
loop_
_entity.id
_entity.type
_entity.pdbx_description
1 polymer ?
#
loop_
_entity_poly.entity_id
_entity_poly.type
_entity_poly.pdbx_seq_one_letter_code
_entity_poly.pdbx_strand_id
1 'polypeptide(L)'
;MPKAIKNVFWRILLFYVLAILVIGLLVPYTNSSLKSENVLVSPFTLVFKKAGLSFAASMMNAVILAAVLSAGNSSLYASTRMLYTMAKEGQAPRIFSKLDRRGVPVPAMILTAVVGMLAFFTSIFGDGVVYIWLMNSIGITGFIFWLGICVSHYRFRKAFLAQGHALDELPYRAKWYPFGPVFAIAVCLIVTLAQDYQAFLAPHINWGNVIAAYLGIPFFLVLWFGYKIARKTKIVPLDAHDFHAIAEPNK
;
A
#
# COMPACT_ATOMS: atom_id res chain seq x y z
N MET A 1 11.67 15.84 -6.39
CA MET A 1 10.78 15.01 -5.54
C MET A 1 9.91 15.81 -4.57
N PRO A 2 10.42 16.68 -3.67
CA PRO A 2 9.60 17.25 -2.59
C PRO A 2 8.44 18.15 -3.05
N LYS A 3 8.66 18.95 -4.11
CA LYS A 3 7.60 19.78 -4.72
C LYS A 3 6.46 18.93 -5.31
N ALA A 4 6.80 17.83 -5.98
CA ALA A 4 5.81 16.92 -6.56
C ALA A 4 4.93 16.29 -5.46
N ILE A 5 5.54 15.82 -4.36
CA ILE A 5 4.81 15.23 -3.23
C ILE A 5 3.80 16.23 -2.64
N LYS A 6 4.22 17.47 -2.40
CA LYS A 6 3.32 18.52 -1.87
C LYS A 6 2.14 18.81 -2.80
N ASN A 7 2.40 18.88 -4.11
CA ASN A 7 1.36 19.14 -5.10
C ASN A 7 0.37 17.97 -5.22
N VAL A 8 0.88 16.73 -5.20
CA VAL A 8 0.05 15.52 -5.22
C VAL A 8 -0.83 15.46 -3.97
N PHE A 9 -0.30 15.78 -2.79
CA PHE A 9 -1.07 15.80 -1.55
C PHE A 9 -2.28 16.73 -1.64
N TRP A 10 -2.07 18.00 -2.03
CA TRP A 10 -3.16 18.97 -2.15
C TRP A 10 -4.17 18.60 -3.23
N ARG A 11 -3.72 18.02 -4.34
CA ARG A 11 -4.61 17.53 -5.40
C ARG A 11 -5.48 16.38 -4.90
N ILE A 12 -4.89 15.37 -4.25
CA ILE A 12 -5.64 14.24 -3.69
C ILE A 12 -6.66 14.75 -2.68
N LEU A 13 -6.23 15.60 -1.72
CA LEU A 13 -7.11 16.15 -0.71
C LEU A 13 -8.29 16.90 -1.34
N LEU A 14 -8.01 17.84 -2.25
CA LEU A 14 -9.04 18.65 -2.88
C LEU A 14 -9.99 17.78 -3.70
N PHE A 15 -9.47 16.95 -4.61
CA PHE A 15 -10.31 16.16 -5.50
C PHE A 15 -11.09 15.07 -4.76
N TYR A 16 -10.51 14.39 -3.77
CA TYR A 16 -11.21 13.35 -3.01
C TYR A 16 -12.26 13.96 -2.08
N VAL A 17 -11.89 14.94 -1.25
CA VAL A 17 -12.81 15.52 -0.27
C VAL A 17 -13.96 16.25 -0.96
N LEU A 18 -13.66 17.05 -1.98
CA LEU A 18 -14.69 17.78 -2.71
C LEU A 18 -15.62 16.82 -3.47
N ALA A 19 -15.08 15.76 -4.08
CA ALA A 19 -15.94 14.82 -4.78
C ALA A 19 -16.82 14.00 -3.83
N ILE A 20 -16.28 13.55 -2.68
CA ILE A 20 -17.08 12.90 -1.63
C ILE A 20 -18.16 13.84 -1.10
N LEU A 21 -17.83 15.11 -0.88
CA LEU A 21 -18.80 16.13 -0.44
C LEU A 21 -19.93 16.29 -1.47
N VAL A 22 -19.60 16.44 -2.75
CA VAL A 22 -20.59 16.57 -3.83
C VAL A 22 -21.47 15.33 -3.92
N ILE A 23 -20.89 14.12 -3.86
CA ILE A 23 -21.66 12.87 -3.85
C ILE A 23 -22.56 12.80 -2.62
N GLY A 24 -22.06 13.16 -1.44
CA GLY A 24 -22.81 13.15 -0.19
C GLY A 24 -23.98 14.14 -0.18
N LEU A 25 -23.86 15.27 -0.87
CA LEU A 25 -24.95 16.24 -1.04
C LEU A 25 -25.99 15.78 -2.07
N LEU A 26 -25.59 15.03 -3.10
CA LEU A 26 -26.46 14.60 -4.19
C LEU A 26 -27.12 13.24 -3.96
N VAL A 27 -26.52 12.37 -3.14
CA VAL A 27 -27.01 11.02 -2.87
C VAL A 27 -27.38 10.89 -1.40
N PRO A 28 -28.68 10.75 -1.07
CA PRO A 28 -29.12 10.53 0.29
C PRO A 28 -28.47 9.26 0.87
N TYR A 29 -27.98 9.34 2.11
CA TYR A 29 -27.39 8.20 2.83
C TYR A 29 -28.40 7.05 3.05
N THR A 30 -29.70 7.32 2.88
CA THR A 30 -30.79 6.34 2.96
C THR A 30 -31.03 5.57 1.66
N ASN A 31 -30.30 5.87 0.58
CA ASN A 31 -30.53 5.24 -0.72
C ASN A 31 -30.09 3.75 -0.73
N SER A 32 -31.01 2.85 -1.05
CA SER A 32 -30.76 1.40 -1.10
C SER A 32 -29.74 0.97 -2.15
N SER A 33 -29.49 1.77 -3.19
CA SER A 33 -28.43 1.49 -4.18
C SER A 33 -27.01 1.78 -3.65
N LEU A 34 -26.86 2.45 -2.50
CA LEU A 34 -25.59 2.51 -1.76
C LEU A 34 -25.41 1.29 -0.83
N LYS A 35 -26.49 0.59 -0.52
CA LYS A 35 -26.52 -0.60 0.34
C LYS A 35 -26.47 -1.92 -0.45
N SER A 36 -26.59 -1.90 -1.77
CA SER A 36 -26.46 -3.12 -2.56
C SER A 36 -25.01 -3.59 -2.51
N GLU A 37 -24.79 -4.86 -2.15
CA GLU A 37 -23.48 -5.54 -2.13
C GLU A 37 -22.74 -5.56 -3.48
N ASN A 38 -23.35 -4.99 -4.53
CA ASN A 38 -22.69 -4.67 -5.78
C ASN A 38 -21.70 -3.51 -5.61
N VAL A 39 -20.50 -3.85 -5.14
CA VAL A 39 -19.29 -2.98 -5.09
C VAL A 39 -18.97 -2.36 -6.46
N LEU A 40 -19.56 -2.88 -7.55
CA LEU A 40 -19.32 -2.48 -8.93
C LEU A 40 -20.01 -1.16 -9.35
N VAL A 41 -20.90 -0.58 -8.54
CA VAL A 41 -21.57 0.68 -8.90
C VAL A 41 -20.85 1.87 -8.28
N SER A 42 -20.05 2.57 -9.11
CA SER A 42 -19.40 3.82 -8.71
C SER A 42 -20.44 4.88 -8.29
N PRO A 43 -20.29 5.55 -7.13
CA PRO A 43 -21.20 6.63 -6.73
C PRO A 43 -21.29 7.78 -7.76
N PHE A 44 -20.22 8.02 -8.52
CA PHE A 44 -20.23 9.00 -9.62
C PHE A 44 -21.17 8.59 -10.75
N THR A 45 -21.17 7.31 -11.13
CA THR A 45 -22.04 6.81 -12.20
C THR A 45 -23.49 6.82 -11.74
N LEU A 46 -23.74 6.56 -10.45
CA LEU A 46 -25.07 6.65 -9.84
C LEU A 46 -25.64 8.07 -9.91
N VAL A 47 -24.84 9.10 -9.64
CA VAL A 47 -25.26 10.52 -9.75
C VAL A 47 -25.67 10.85 -11.19
N PHE A 48 -24.86 10.51 -12.19
CA PHE A 48 -25.19 10.80 -13.59
C PHE A 48 -26.40 10.01 -14.10
N LYS A 49 -26.55 8.76 -13.65
CA LYS A 49 -27.72 7.94 -13.97
C LYS A 49 -28.99 8.53 -13.37
N LYS A 50 -28.95 9.03 -12.13
CA LYS A 50 -30.09 9.73 -11.50
C LYS A 50 -30.42 11.06 -12.17
N ALA A 51 -29.42 11.77 -12.70
CA ALA A 51 -29.61 13.01 -13.44
C ALA A 51 -30.15 12.80 -14.88
N GLY A 52 -30.42 11.56 -15.30
CA GLY A 52 -30.89 11.25 -16.66
C GLY A 52 -29.79 11.29 -17.74
N LEU A 53 -28.53 11.45 -17.35
CA LEU A 53 -27.38 11.58 -18.26
C LEU A 53 -26.71 10.22 -18.49
N SER A 54 -27.41 9.30 -19.15
CA SER A 54 -26.93 7.93 -19.42
C SER A 54 -25.59 7.90 -20.17
N PHE A 55 -25.38 8.81 -21.13
CA PHE A 55 -24.11 8.95 -21.85
C PHE A 55 -22.94 9.29 -20.90
N ALA A 56 -23.16 10.20 -19.94
CA ALA A 56 -22.13 10.58 -18.97
C ALA A 56 -21.75 9.42 -18.03
N ALA A 57 -22.72 8.56 -17.68
CA ALA A 57 -22.45 7.37 -16.88
C ALA A 57 -21.54 6.36 -17.62
N SER A 58 -21.78 6.12 -18.92
CA SER A 58 -20.93 5.24 -19.75
C SER A 58 -19.53 5.81 -19.94
N MET A 59 -19.40 7.12 -20.18
CA MET A 59 -18.09 7.78 -20.28
C MET A 59 -17.31 7.66 -18.96
N MET A 60 -17.99 7.84 -17.82
CA MET A 60 -17.36 7.69 -16.50
C MET A 60 -16.84 6.25 -16.27
N ASN A 61 -17.61 5.23 -16.67
CA ASN A 61 -17.14 3.84 -16.61
C ASN A 61 -15.87 3.61 -17.45
N ALA A 62 -15.79 4.20 -18.66
CA ALA A 62 -14.60 4.09 -19.50
C ALA A 62 -13.37 4.75 -18.84
N VAL A 63 -13.55 5.92 -18.20
CA VAL A 63 -12.49 6.61 -17.46
C VAL A 63 -12.02 5.78 -16.26
N ILE A 64 -12.95 5.20 -15.49
CA ILE A 64 -12.62 4.33 -14.35
C ILE A 64 -11.83 3.12 -14.83
N LEU A 65 -12.26 2.46 -15.90
CA LEU A 65 -11.57 1.30 -16.44
C LEU A 65 -10.14 1.64 -16.90
N ALA A 66 -9.98 2.76 -17.63
CA ALA A 66 -8.66 3.23 -18.05
C ALA A 66 -7.75 3.55 -16.85
N ALA A 67 -8.30 4.18 -15.79
CA ALA A 67 -7.57 4.50 -14.57
C ALA A 67 -7.11 3.23 -13.82
N VAL A 68 -7.99 2.24 -13.69
CA VAL A 68 -7.67 0.96 -13.02
C VAL A 68 -6.61 0.19 -13.81
N LEU A 69 -6.70 0.14 -15.14
CA LEU A 69 -5.67 -0.50 -15.99
C LEU A 69 -4.32 0.21 -15.86
N SER A 70 -4.31 1.54 -15.84
CA SER A 70 -3.10 2.33 -15.65
C SER A 70 -2.45 2.05 -14.28
N ALA A 71 -3.24 2.09 -13.20
CA ALA A 71 -2.77 1.80 -11.85
C ALA A 71 -2.26 0.36 -11.71
N GLY A 72 -2.94 -0.61 -12.33
CA GLY A 72 -2.51 -2.01 -12.39
C GLY A 72 -1.15 -2.18 -13.06
N ASN A 73 -0.94 -1.56 -14.23
CA ASN A 73 0.34 -1.60 -14.93
C ASN A 73 1.49 -0.98 -14.10
N SER A 74 1.26 0.18 -13.47
CA SER A 74 2.24 0.80 -12.57
C SER A 74 2.57 -0.08 -11.37
N SER A 75 1.56 -0.72 -10.78
CA SER A 75 1.74 -1.59 -9.61
C SER A 75 2.52 -2.86 -9.96
N LEU A 76 2.25 -3.46 -11.13
CA LEU A 76 3.00 -4.60 -11.65
C LEU A 76 4.46 -4.23 -11.90
N TYR A 77 4.71 -3.10 -12.55
CA TYR A 77 6.06 -2.60 -12.82
C TYR A 77 6.84 -2.35 -11.51
N ALA A 78 6.24 -1.63 -10.56
CA ALA A 78 6.88 -1.32 -9.28
C ALA A 78 7.21 -2.60 -8.50
N SER A 79 6.26 -3.53 -8.37
CA SER A 79 6.45 -4.79 -7.64
C SER A 79 7.54 -5.65 -8.28
N THR A 80 7.53 -5.75 -9.60
CA THR A 80 8.54 -6.48 -10.40
C THR A 80 9.94 -5.94 -10.14
N ARG A 81 10.12 -4.61 -10.15
CA ARG A 81 11.41 -3.96 -9.93
C ARG A 81 11.86 -4.03 -8.47
N MET A 82 10.96 -3.89 -7.51
CA MET A 82 11.28 -4.09 -6.10
C MET A 82 11.81 -5.50 -5.84
N LEU A 83 11.12 -6.53 -6.34
CA LEU A 83 11.55 -7.92 -6.17
C LEU A 83 12.90 -8.20 -6.86
N TYR A 84 13.13 -7.60 -8.04
CA TYR A 84 14.42 -7.66 -8.73
C TYR A 84 15.56 -7.06 -7.89
N THR A 85 15.37 -5.86 -7.33
CA THR A 85 16.37 -5.19 -6.48
C THR A 85 16.66 -6.02 -5.24
N MET A 86 15.62 -6.52 -4.56
CA MET A 86 15.78 -7.43 -3.43
C MET A 86 16.59 -8.67 -3.79
N ALA A 87 16.39 -9.24 -4.99
CA ALA A 87 17.17 -10.40 -5.45
C ALA A 87 18.62 -10.05 -5.75
N LYS A 88 18.89 -8.86 -6.28
CA LYS A 88 20.26 -8.35 -6.50
C LYS A 88 21.02 -8.13 -5.20
N GLU A 89 20.34 -7.64 -4.17
CA GLU A 89 20.89 -7.47 -2.82
C GLU A 89 20.96 -8.78 -2.01
N GLY A 90 20.58 -9.92 -2.60
CA GLY A 90 20.59 -11.22 -1.93
C GLY A 90 19.47 -11.41 -0.90
N GLN A 91 18.52 -10.48 -0.83
CA GLN A 91 17.33 -10.52 0.02
C GLN A 91 16.24 -11.44 -0.53
N ALA A 92 16.22 -11.68 -1.84
CA ALA A 92 15.33 -12.63 -2.49
C ALA A 92 16.10 -13.68 -3.33
N PRO A 93 15.46 -14.80 -3.73
CA PRO A 93 16.09 -15.81 -4.57
C PRO A 93 16.70 -15.23 -5.86
N ARG A 94 17.93 -15.66 -6.19
CA ARG A 94 18.69 -15.15 -7.35
C ARG A 94 17.97 -15.31 -8.70
N ILE A 95 17.00 -16.23 -8.80
CA ILE A 95 16.17 -16.38 -10.02
C ILE A 95 15.49 -15.08 -10.41
N PHE A 96 15.07 -14.26 -9.44
CA PHE A 96 14.39 -12.99 -9.69
C PHE A 96 15.34 -11.85 -10.11
N SER A 97 16.66 -12.04 -10.01
CA SER A 97 17.65 -11.06 -10.48
C SER A 97 18.04 -11.22 -11.96
N LYS A 98 17.45 -12.18 -12.68
CA LYS A 98 17.71 -12.41 -14.09
C LYS A 98 16.95 -11.41 -14.96
N LEU A 99 17.63 -10.78 -15.90
CA LEU A 99 17.05 -9.88 -16.90
C LEU A 99 17.01 -10.57 -18.27
N ASP A 100 16.00 -10.23 -19.08
CA ASP A 100 16.00 -10.54 -20.50
C ASP A 100 16.84 -9.54 -21.31
N ARG A 101 16.89 -9.72 -22.64
CA ARG A 101 17.61 -8.80 -23.55
C ARG A 101 17.06 -7.37 -23.56
N ARG A 102 15.84 -7.15 -23.05
CA ARG A 102 15.16 -5.85 -22.99
C ARG A 102 15.32 -5.20 -21.61
N GLY A 103 16.07 -5.82 -20.69
CA GLY A 103 16.27 -5.32 -19.34
C GLY A 103 15.06 -5.53 -18.41
N VAL A 104 14.17 -6.48 -18.73
CA VAL A 104 12.98 -6.82 -17.96
C VAL A 104 13.27 -8.04 -17.07
N PRO A 105 13.01 -7.98 -15.75
CA PRO A 105 13.17 -9.13 -14.87
C PRO A 105 11.98 -10.08 -14.99
N VAL A 106 11.97 -10.86 -16.07
CA VAL A 106 10.84 -11.74 -16.45
C VAL A 106 10.42 -12.71 -15.32
N PRO A 107 11.33 -13.38 -14.58
CA PRO A 107 10.90 -14.27 -13.50
C PRO A 107 10.18 -13.53 -12.36
N ALA A 108 10.62 -12.32 -12.03
CA ALA A 108 9.96 -11.48 -11.03
C ALA A 108 8.59 -11.01 -11.53
N MET A 109 8.51 -10.60 -12.80
CA MET A 109 7.27 -10.19 -13.45
C MET A 109 6.23 -11.32 -13.46
N ILE A 110 6.63 -12.54 -13.85
CA ILE A 110 5.75 -13.71 -13.86
C ILE A 110 5.22 -13.97 -12.45
N LEU A 111 6.07 -13.97 -11.42
CA LEU A 111 5.60 -14.18 -10.05
C LEU A 111 4.59 -13.11 -9.63
N THR A 112 4.88 -11.83 -9.89
CA THR A 112 3.95 -10.75 -9.55
C THR A 112 2.63 -10.83 -10.32
N ALA A 113 2.67 -11.28 -11.58
CA ALA A 113 1.47 -11.51 -12.38
C ALA A 113 0.65 -12.69 -11.83
N VAL A 114 1.30 -13.80 -11.43
CA VAL A 114 0.63 -14.96 -10.81
C VAL A 114 -0.07 -14.57 -9.51
N VAL A 115 0.58 -13.77 -8.66
CA VAL A 115 -0.07 -13.23 -7.45
C VAL A 115 -1.24 -12.34 -7.82
N GLY A 116 -1.11 -11.49 -8.84
CA GLY A 116 -2.23 -10.68 -9.35
C GLY A 116 -3.38 -11.51 -9.91
N MET A 117 -3.10 -12.66 -10.52
CA MET A 117 -4.12 -13.59 -11.02
C MET A 117 -4.96 -14.22 -9.91
N LEU A 118 -4.55 -14.13 -8.64
CA LEU A 118 -5.42 -14.51 -7.51
C LEU A 118 -6.71 -13.69 -7.49
N ALA A 119 -6.72 -12.49 -8.09
CA ALA A 119 -7.95 -11.71 -8.28
C ALA A 119 -9.00 -12.44 -9.14
N PHE A 120 -8.62 -13.35 -10.05
CA PHE A 120 -9.61 -14.12 -10.82
C PHE A 120 -10.45 -15.06 -9.94
N PHE A 121 -9.92 -15.48 -8.79
CA PHE A 121 -10.70 -16.27 -7.83
C PHE A 121 -11.90 -15.50 -7.27
N THR A 122 -11.92 -14.16 -7.31
CA THR A 122 -13.12 -13.39 -6.94
C THR A 122 -14.28 -13.64 -7.89
N SER A 123 -14.00 -13.95 -9.16
CA SER A 123 -15.04 -14.27 -10.15
C SER A 123 -15.51 -15.72 -10.10
N ILE A 124 -14.65 -16.64 -9.63
CA ILE A 124 -14.96 -18.08 -9.56
C ILE A 124 -15.74 -18.41 -8.28
N PHE A 125 -15.36 -17.82 -7.15
CA PHE A 125 -15.94 -18.12 -5.84
C PHE A 125 -17.09 -17.17 -5.43
N GLY A 126 -17.57 -16.30 -6.34
CA GLY A 126 -18.92 -15.72 -6.38
C GLY A 126 -19.39 -14.78 -5.27
N ASP A 127 -18.98 -14.96 -4.01
CA ASP A 127 -19.69 -14.40 -2.86
C ASP A 127 -19.06 -13.10 -2.31
N GLY A 128 -18.21 -12.42 -3.09
CA GLY A 128 -17.50 -11.21 -2.64
C GLY A 128 -16.48 -11.44 -1.52
N VAL A 129 -16.47 -12.61 -0.89
CA VAL A 129 -15.58 -13.01 0.21
C VAL A 129 -14.11 -12.90 -0.20
N VAL A 130 -13.73 -13.49 -1.34
CA VAL A 130 -12.34 -13.42 -1.83
C VAL A 130 -11.92 -11.98 -2.11
N TYR A 131 -12.85 -11.15 -2.61
CA TYR A 131 -12.58 -9.73 -2.85
C TYR A 131 -12.29 -9.00 -1.54
N ILE A 132 -13.11 -9.23 -0.51
CA ILE A 132 -12.91 -8.66 0.83
C ILE A 132 -11.58 -9.14 1.42
N TRP A 133 -11.21 -10.41 1.25
CA TRP A 133 -9.94 -10.95 1.73
C TRP A 133 -8.74 -10.28 1.06
N LEU A 134 -8.79 -10.10 -0.27
CA LEU A 134 -7.75 -9.38 -1.01
C LEU A 134 -7.67 -7.91 -0.58
N MET A 135 -8.81 -7.26 -0.37
CA MET A 135 -8.87 -5.87 0.09
C MET A 135 -8.27 -5.72 1.48
N ASN A 136 -8.65 -6.59 2.43
CA ASN A 136 -8.11 -6.62 3.78
C ASN A 136 -6.60 -6.87 3.78
N SER A 137 -6.13 -7.77 2.90
CA SER A 137 -4.70 -8.08 2.74
C SER A 137 -3.90 -6.89 2.25
N ILE A 138 -4.42 -6.13 1.27
CA ILE A 138 -3.80 -4.90 0.78
C ILE A 138 -3.75 -3.83 1.88
N GLY A 139 -4.84 -3.66 2.63
CA GLY A 139 -4.91 -2.72 3.76
C GLY A 139 -3.84 -3.01 4.81
N ILE A 140 -3.82 -4.23 5.35
CA ILE A 140 -2.85 -4.67 6.36
C ILE A 140 -1.41 -4.54 5.84
N THR A 141 -1.13 -5.03 4.62
CA THR A 141 0.22 -4.98 4.04
C THR A 141 0.67 -3.53 3.84
N GLY A 142 -0.25 -2.64 3.44
CA GLY A 142 0.00 -1.21 3.34
C GLY A 142 0.42 -0.59 4.67
N PHE A 143 -0.31 -0.87 5.76
CA PHE A 143 0.06 -0.35 7.08
C PHE A 143 1.38 -0.93 7.61
N ILE A 144 1.66 -2.22 7.36
CA ILE A 144 2.95 -2.83 7.69
C ILE A 144 4.09 -2.12 6.93
N PHE A 145 3.89 -1.81 5.65
CA PHE A 145 4.86 -1.07 4.85
C PHE A 145 5.11 0.34 5.42
N TRP A 146 4.06 1.08 5.76
CA TRP A 146 4.18 2.41 6.37
C TRP A 146 4.86 2.36 7.75
N LEU A 147 4.55 1.36 8.56
CA LEU A 147 5.24 1.10 9.83
C LEU A 147 6.74 0.87 9.60
N GLY A 148 7.09 0.02 8.63
CA GLY A 148 8.48 -0.24 8.24
C GLY A 148 9.22 1.03 7.84
N ILE A 149 8.62 1.88 7.01
CA ILE A 149 9.19 3.18 6.63
C ILE A 149 9.39 4.08 7.86
N CYS A 150 8.39 4.19 8.72
CA CYS A 150 8.45 5.10 9.86
C CYS A 150 9.51 4.66 10.87
N VAL A 151 9.60 3.36 11.17
CA VAL A 151 10.63 2.78 12.05
C VAL A 151 12.01 2.96 11.43
N SER A 152 12.16 2.69 10.13
CA SER A 152 13.43 2.84 9.42
C SER A 152 13.91 4.29 9.42
N HIS A 153 13.01 5.24 9.14
CA HIS A 153 13.31 6.68 9.18
C HIS A 153 13.63 7.15 10.60
N TYR A 154 12.91 6.65 11.61
CA TYR A 154 13.17 6.95 13.02
C TYR A 154 14.57 6.52 13.44
N ARG A 155 14.95 5.27 13.12
CA ARG A 155 16.28 4.71 13.42
C ARG A 155 17.39 5.35 12.61
N PHE A 156 17.18 5.58 11.31
CA PHE A 156 18.12 6.26 10.43
C PHE A 156 18.58 7.59 11.04
N ARG A 157 17.62 8.43 11.46
CA ARG A 157 17.93 9.74 12.01
C ARG A 157 18.64 9.67 13.36
N LYS A 158 18.31 8.68 14.20
CA LYS A 158 19.05 8.43 15.45
C LYS A 158 20.48 7.97 15.21
N ALA A 159 20.68 7.04 14.28
CA ALA A 159 21.99 6.54 13.90
C ALA A 159 22.87 7.65 13.30
N PHE A 160 22.29 8.46 12.41
CA PHE A 160 22.98 9.58 11.76
C PHE A 160 23.53 10.59 12.79
N LEU A 161 22.69 10.99 13.75
CA LEU A 161 23.11 11.89 14.83
C LEU A 161 24.09 11.23 15.81
N ALA A 162 23.91 9.94 16.11
CA ALA A 162 24.79 9.20 17.04
C ALA A 162 26.23 9.05 16.50
N GLN A 163 26.40 9.04 15.18
CA GLN A 163 27.71 8.99 14.51
C GLN A 163 28.33 10.38 14.30
N GLY A 164 27.71 11.45 14.83
CA GLY A 164 28.26 12.81 14.79
C GLY A 164 27.92 13.62 13.53
N HIS A 165 27.09 13.10 12.63
CA HIS A 165 26.67 13.86 11.46
C HIS A 165 25.68 14.97 11.81
N ALA A 166 25.80 16.09 11.11
CA ALA A 166 24.96 17.25 11.27
C ALA A 166 23.77 17.23 10.28
N LEU A 167 22.62 17.76 10.72
CA LEU A 167 21.36 17.66 9.98
C LEU A 167 21.33 18.43 8.66
N ASP A 168 22.31 19.29 8.45
CA ASP A 168 22.56 20.07 7.25
C ASP A 168 23.22 19.29 6.13
N GLU A 169 23.91 18.19 6.44
CA GLU A 169 24.41 17.23 5.46
C GLU A 169 23.28 16.52 4.69
N LEU A 170 22.06 16.51 5.25
CA LEU A 170 20.93 15.84 4.63
C LEU A 170 20.26 16.70 3.54
N PRO A 171 20.04 16.15 2.32
CA PRO A 171 19.39 16.88 1.22
C PRO A 171 17.93 17.23 1.51
N TYR A 172 17.32 16.57 2.50
CA TYR A 172 15.97 16.87 2.97
C TYR A 172 15.89 16.77 4.49
N ARG A 173 15.35 17.82 5.11
CA ARG A 173 15.10 17.85 6.57
C ARG A 173 13.62 17.62 6.86
N ALA A 174 13.32 16.54 7.58
CA ALA A 174 11.98 16.25 8.07
C ALA A 174 11.59 17.25 9.17
N LYS A 175 10.66 18.18 8.86
CA LYS A 175 10.25 19.26 9.76
C LYS A 175 9.65 18.78 11.09
N TRP A 176 9.00 17.61 11.11
CA TRP A 176 8.24 17.11 12.26
C TRP A 176 8.98 16.02 13.04
N TYR A 177 10.26 15.77 12.76
CA TYR A 177 11.02 14.76 13.50
C TYR A 177 11.26 15.23 14.96
N PRO A 178 11.12 14.38 15.99
CA PRO A 178 10.77 12.95 15.97
C PRO A 178 9.26 12.66 16.02
N PHE A 179 8.42 13.67 16.26
CA PHE A 179 6.98 13.50 16.46
C PHE A 179 6.28 12.83 15.27
N GLY A 180 6.57 13.26 14.04
CA GLY A 180 5.94 12.75 12.82
C GLY A 180 6.04 11.23 12.67
N PRO A 181 7.24 10.63 12.70
CA PRO A 181 7.39 9.17 12.67
C PRO A 181 6.70 8.45 13.83
N VAL A 182 6.78 8.97 15.06
CA VAL A 182 6.16 8.33 16.24
C VAL A 182 4.64 8.37 16.14
N PHE A 183 4.07 9.51 15.74
CA PHE A 183 2.65 9.66 15.49
C PHE A 183 2.16 8.72 14.38
N ALA A 184 2.87 8.64 13.26
CA ALA A 184 2.52 7.74 12.17
C ALA A 184 2.57 6.26 12.59
N ILE A 185 3.55 5.87 13.43
CA ILE A 185 3.61 4.52 14.01
C ILE A 185 2.38 4.25 14.87
N ALA A 186 2.03 5.16 15.78
CA ALA A 186 0.87 5.00 16.65
C ALA A 186 -0.43 4.87 15.84
N VAL A 187 -0.63 5.74 14.83
CA VAL A 187 -1.81 5.69 13.96
C VAL A 187 -1.86 4.38 13.17
N CYS A 188 -0.75 3.94 12.56
CA CYS A 188 -0.74 2.70 11.80
C CYS A 188 -1.04 1.49 12.70
N LEU A 189 -0.54 1.45 13.93
CA LEU A 189 -0.86 0.39 14.90
C LEU A 189 -2.33 0.41 15.28
N ILE A 190 -2.89 1.57 15.62
CA ILE A 190 -4.31 1.71 15.99
C ILE A 190 -5.20 1.27 14.83
N VAL A 191 -4.94 1.76 13.61
CA VAL A 191 -5.76 1.43 12.44
C VAL A 191 -5.64 -0.05 12.07
N THR A 192 -4.43 -0.62 12.16
CA THR A 192 -4.23 -2.06 11.94
C THR A 192 -5.08 -2.86 12.93
N LEU A 193 -5.02 -2.55 14.23
CA LEU A 193 -5.79 -3.27 15.26
C LEU A 193 -7.30 -3.01 15.21
N ALA A 194 -7.71 -1.84 14.73
CA ALA A 194 -9.12 -1.45 14.62
C ALA A 194 -9.79 -1.90 13.32
N GLN A 195 -9.04 -2.46 12.36
CA GLN A 195 -9.53 -2.77 11.01
C GLN A 195 -10.80 -3.65 11.02
N ASP A 196 -10.88 -4.61 11.94
CA ASP A 196 -12.04 -5.51 12.07
C ASP A 196 -12.72 -5.39 13.44
N TYR A 197 -12.75 -4.19 14.03
CA TYR A 197 -13.29 -3.98 15.37
C TYR A 197 -14.76 -4.43 15.51
N GLN A 198 -15.55 -4.34 14.42
CA GLN A 198 -16.96 -4.74 14.41
C GLN A 198 -17.13 -6.24 14.62
N ALA A 199 -16.22 -7.07 14.11
CA ALA A 199 -16.26 -8.50 14.34
C ALA A 199 -16.08 -8.88 15.81
N PHE A 200 -15.39 -8.04 16.59
CA PHE A 200 -15.22 -8.23 18.05
C PHE A 200 -16.36 -7.67 18.89
N LEU A 201 -17.20 -6.78 18.33
CA LEU A 201 -18.39 -6.24 18.99
C LEU A 201 -19.66 -7.06 18.67
N ALA A 202 -19.58 -8.00 17.73
CA ALA A 202 -20.70 -8.84 17.36
C ALA A 202 -21.06 -9.84 18.48
N PRO A 203 -22.36 -10.21 18.65
CA PRO A 203 -22.80 -11.21 19.65
C PRO A 203 -22.13 -12.58 19.48
N HIS A 204 -21.77 -12.93 18.24
CA HIS A 204 -21.01 -14.12 17.90
C HIS A 204 -19.82 -13.72 17.03
N ILE A 205 -18.61 -14.04 17.50
CA ILE A 205 -17.37 -13.76 16.77
C ILE A 205 -17.22 -14.79 15.64
N ASN A 206 -17.27 -14.31 14.39
CA ASN A 206 -16.91 -15.13 13.23
C ASN A 206 -15.39 -15.15 13.09
N TRP A 207 -14.75 -16.15 13.70
CA TRP A 207 -13.30 -16.34 13.64
C TRP A 207 -12.75 -16.47 12.22
N GLY A 208 -13.54 -16.99 11.26
CA GLY A 208 -13.14 -17.08 9.86
C GLY A 208 -12.92 -15.70 9.24
N ASN A 209 -13.83 -14.76 9.50
CA ASN A 209 -13.72 -13.38 9.02
C ASN A 209 -12.56 -12.63 9.70
N VAL A 210 -12.40 -12.80 11.01
CA VAL A 210 -11.29 -12.18 11.76
C VAL A 210 -9.94 -12.67 11.23
N ILE A 211 -9.77 -14.00 11.09
CA ILE A 211 -8.53 -14.58 10.54
C ILE A 211 -8.28 -14.04 9.13
N ALA A 212 -9.31 -13.97 8.29
CA ALA A 212 -9.18 -13.43 6.95
C ALA A 212 -8.84 -11.93 6.92
N ALA A 213 -9.39 -11.14 7.84
CA ALA A 213 -9.10 -9.71 7.97
C ALA A 213 -7.64 -9.46 8.37
N TYR A 214 -7.07 -10.34 9.21
CA TYR A 214 -5.71 -10.19 9.73
C TYR A 214 -4.67 -11.08 9.05
N LEU A 215 -5.04 -11.88 8.05
CA LEU A 215 -4.18 -12.89 7.41
C LEU A 215 -2.83 -12.34 6.92
N GLY A 216 -2.80 -11.06 6.51
CA GLY A 216 -1.58 -10.37 6.08
C GLY A 216 -0.50 -10.27 7.17
N ILE A 217 -0.88 -10.19 8.45
CA ILE A 217 0.06 -10.08 9.58
C ILE A 217 0.87 -11.37 9.76
N PRO A 218 0.28 -12.55 10.00
CA PRO A 218 1.05 -13.79 10.16
C PRO A 218 1.81 -14.12 8.88
N PHE A 219 1.24 -13.86 7.69
CA PHE A 219 1.95 -14.06 6.43
C PHE A 219 3.23 -13.21 6.35
N PHE A 220 3.15 -11.93 6.69
CA PHE A 220 4.32 -11.05 6.77
C PHE A 220 5.34 -11.54 7.80
N LEU A 221 4.89 -11.92 9.01
CA LEU A 221 5.78 -12.40 10.06
C LEU A 221 6.51 -13.68 9.66
N VAL A 222 5.84 -14.63 9.00
CA VAL A 222 6.46 -15.86 8.48
C VAL A 222 7.54 -15.52 7.45
N LEU A 223 7.26 -14.62 6.51
CA LEU A 223 8.27 -14.20 5.52
C LEU A 223 9.45 -13.49 6.18
N TRP A 224 9.17 -12.58 7.12
CA TRP A 224 10.18 -11.81 7.83
C TRP A 224 11.08 -12.67 8.72
N PHE A 225 10.49 -13.49 9.59
CA PHE A 225 11.23 -14.40 10.46
C PHE A 225 11.91 -15.51 9.67
N GLY A 226 11.25 -16.06 8.65
CA GLY A 226 11.84 -17.04 7.74
C GLY A 226 13.11 -16.50 7.08
N TYR A 227 13.07 -15.26 6.58
CA TYR A 227 14.25 -14.58 6.06
C TYR A 227 15.33 -14.38 7.12
N LYS A 228 14.94 -13.87 8.31
CA LYS A 228 15.88 -13.58 9.40
C LYS A 228 16.59 -14.83 9.92
N ILE A 229 15.88 -15.96 10.02
CA ILE A 229 16.44 -17.25 10.43
C ILE A 229 17.35 -17.81 9.33
N ALA A 230 16.88 -17.83 8.08
CA ALA A 230 17.64 -18.38 6.95
C ALA A 230 18.94 -17.61 6.68
N ARG A 231 18.91 -16.27 6.84
CA ARG A 231 20.07 -15.40 6.61
C ARG A 231 20.82 -14.99 7.87
N LYS A 232 20.36 -15.43 9.05
CA LYS A 232 20.93 -15.11 10.37
C LYS A 232 21.18 -13.60 10.55
N THR A 233 20.29 -12.76 10.03
CA THR A 233 20.47 -11.30 10.07
C THR A 233 20.19 -10.76 11.46
N LYS A 234 21.04 -9.83 11.91
CA LYS A 234 20.89 -9.11 13.18
C LYS A 234 20.41 -7.69 12.92
N ILE A 235 19.74 -7.10 13.90
CA ILE A 235 19.37 -5.67 13.84
C ILE A 235 20.68 -4.88 13.92
N VAL A 236 20.93 -4.02 12.94
CA VAL A 236 22.14 -3.19 12.88
C VAL A 236 22.13 -2.18 14.05
N PRO A 237 23.19 -2.17 14.89
CA PRO A 237 23.40 -1.16 15.92
C PRO A 237 23.44 0.27 15.34
N LEU A 238 23.11 1.28 16.16
CA LEU A 238 23.01 2.67 15.68
C LEU A 238 24.36 3.23 15.17
N ASP A 239 25.45 2.76 15.77
CA ASP A 239 26.85 3.08 15.49
C ASP A 239 27.43 2.33 14.28
N ALA A 240 26.75 1.30 13.79
CA ALA A 240 27.21 0.46 12.68
C ALA A 240 26.45 0.71 11.36
N HIS A 241 25.64 1.77 11.27
CA HIS A 241 24.98 2.14 10.03
C HIS A 241 25.98 2.75 9.06
N ASP A 242 25.95 2.31 7.80
CA ASP A 242 26.75 2.86 6.71
C ASP A 242 26.06 4.09 6.10
N PHE A 243 26.77 5.22 6.07
CA PHE A 243 26.33 6.48 5.47
C PHE A 243 27.22 6.94 4.29
N HIS A 244 28.12 6.11 3.77
CA HIS A 244 29.07 6.48 2.71
C HIS A 244 28.40 7.07 1.45
N ALA A 245 27.19 6.63 1.11
CA ALA A 245 26.44 7.16 -0.03
C ALA A 245 25.92 8.61 0.15
N ILE A 246 25.91 9.15 1.37
CA ILE A 246 25.47 10.53 1.65
C ILE A 246 26.64 11.52 1.50
N ALA A 247 27.88 11.06 1.69
CA ALA A 247 29.09 11.89 1.65
C ALA A 247 29.55 12.27 0.23
N GLU A 248 29.11 11.56 -0.82
CA GLU A 248 29.44 11.87 -2.21
C GLU A 248 28.18 12.10 -3.06
N PRO A 249 27.61 13.33 -3.10
CA PRO A 249 26.40 13.62 -3.86
C PRO A 249 26.56 13.57 -5.39
N ASN A 250 27.81 13.45 -5.89
CA ASN A 250 28.17 13.58 -7.30
C ASN A 250 29.26 12.57 -7.74
N LYS A 251 28.93 11.28 -7.75
CA LYS A 251 29.59 10.31 -8.63
C LYS A 251 28.54 9.53 -9.41
#